data_AF-A0A9X8RDG9-F1
#
_entry.id   AF-A0A9X8RDG9-F1
#
_cell.length_a   1.000
_cell.length_b   1.000
_cell.length_c   1.000
_cell.angle_alpha   90.00
_cell.angle_beta   90.00
_cell.angle_gamma   90.00
#
_symmetry.space_group_name_H-M   'P 1'
#
loop_
_entity.id
_entity.type
_entity.pdbx_description
1 polymer ?
#
loop_
_entity_poly.entity_id
_entity_poly.type
_entity_poly.pdbx_seq_one_letter_code
_entity_poly.pdbx_strand_id
1 'polypeptide(L)'
;MIPVIESEVSQNGWMTTQQFTDIIAISGMSPGPVTANSAILVGYSTAGLAGAISSALGILLPAIIFVTVIATFFSKLNHYPVIQSMFYGLRPIVTSLILFAAISLALSNHMIAPNFSWHTISLLLVFGLSLFALMKLRWHPVYVIILSGLVGVVLYS
;
A
#
# COMPACT_ATOMS: atom_id res chain seq x y z
N MET A 1 -4.17 2.33 14.35
CA MET A 1 -5.35 3.05 13.79
C MET A 1 -6.63 2.26 13.91
N ILE A 2 -6.67 0.97 13.53
CA ILE A 2 -7.88 0.14 13.69
C ILE A 2 -8.44 0.16 15.14
N PRO A 3 -7.62 0.02 16.20
CA PRO A 3 -8.14 0.10 17.58
C PRO A 3 -8.73 1.46 17.95
N VAL A 4 -8.25 2.55 17.32
CA VAL A 4 -8.77 3.91 17.56
C VAL A 4 -10.14 4.06 16.92
N ILE A 5 -10.31 3.54 15.69
CA ILE A 5 -11.61 3.55 15.02
C ILE A 5 -12.61 2.70 15.83
N GLU A 6 -12.20 1.51 16.29
CA GLU A 6 -13.02 0.64 17.12
C GLU A 6 -13.48 1.34 18.41
N SER A 7 -12.56 2.02 19.11
CA SER A 7 -12.89 2.74 20.33
C SER A 7 -13.88 3.89 20.10
N GLU A 8 -13.74 4.63 19.01
CA GLU A 8 -14.67 5.72 18.66
C GLU A 8 -16.05 5.20 18.29
N VAL A 9 -16.08 4.14 17.49
CA VAL A 9 -17.30 3.49 17.06
C VAL A 9 -18.07 2.90 18.24
N SER A 10 -17.37 2.26 19.18
CA SER A 10 -17.97 1.70 20.40
C SER A 10 -18.44 2.79 21.36
N GLN A 11 -17.68 3.88 21.52
CA GLN A 11 -18.05 5.00 22.40
C GLN A 11 -19.29 5.74 21.88
N ASN A 12 -19.38 5.94 20.57
CA ASN A 12 -20.51 6.63 19.94
C ASN A 12 -21.70 5.69 19.64
N GLY A 13 -21.59 4.39 19.95
CA GLY A 13 -22.66 3.41 19.75
C GLY A 13 -23.07 3.21 18.28
N TRP A 14 -22.15 3.48 17.34
CA TRP A 14 -22.43 3.49 15.90
C TRP A 14 -22.63 2.10 15.30
N MET A 15 -21.93 1.09 15.83
CA MET A 15 -22.12 -0.31 15.45
C MET A 15 -21.59 -1.24 16.54
N THR A 16 -22.00 -2.50 16.47
CA THR A 16 -21.50 -3.57 17.35
C THR A 16 -20.10 -4.02 16.95
N THR A 17 -19.36 -4.67 17.86
CA THR A 17 -18.05 -5.27 17.58
C THR A 17 -18.10 -6.27 16.41
N GLN A 18 -19.21 -7.01 16.28
CA GLN A 18 -19.39 -7.96 15.18
C GLN A 18 -19.51 -7.24 13.83
N GLN A 19 -20.35 -6.20 13.74
CA GLN A 19 -20.46 -5.38 12.53
C GLN A 19 -19.14 -4.70 12.16
N PHE A 20 -18.39 -4.23 13.15
CA PHE A 20 -17.07 -3.63 12.90
C PHE A 20 -16.06 -4.66 12.35
N THR A 21 -16.10 -5.90 12.86
CA THR A 21 -15.28 -7.00 12.36
C THR A 21 -15.62 -7.34 10.91
N ASP A 22 -16.91 -7.37 10.57
CA ASP A 22 -17.38 -7.59 9.20
C ASP A 22 -16.90 -6.47 8.26
N ILE A 23 -16.93 -5.21 8.71
CA ILE A 23 -16.39 -4.09 7.94
C ILE A 23 -14.89 -4.26 7.71
N ILE A 24 -14.11 -4.67 8.71
CA ILE A 24 -12.67 -4.93 8.53
C ILE A 24 -12.44 -6.03 7.49
N ALA A 25 -13.24 -7.09 7.52
CA ALA A 25 -13.14 -8.17 6.54
C ALA A 25 -13.42 -7.64 5.12
N ILE A 26 -14.47 -6.84 4.94
CA ILE A 26 -14.81 -6.21 3.65
C ILE A 26 -13.72 -5.23 3.18
N SER A 27 -13.15 -4.46 4.10
CA SER A 27 -12.02 -3.56 3.82
C SER A 27 -10.76 -4.30 3.42
N GLY A 28 -10.54 -5.49 3.97
CA GLY A 28 -9.40 -6.36 3.68
C GLY A 28 -9.44 -6.99 2.29
N MET A 29 -10.64 -7.29 1.78
CA MET A 29 -10.81 -7.76 0.40
C MET A 29 -10.77 -6.62 -0.62
N SER A 30 -11.02 -5.38 -0.18
CA SER A 30 -11.00 -4.21 -1.06
C SER A 30 -9.56 -3.78 -1.36
N PRO A 31 -9.25 -3.37 -2.61
CA PRO A 31 -7.91 -2.88 -2.93
C PRO A 31 -7.59 -1.62 -2.12
N GLY A 32 -6.37 -1.56 -1.59
CA GLY A 32 -5.86 -0.39 -0.86
C GLY A 32 -5.66 -0.60 0.65
N PRO A 33 -5.41 0.48 1.41
CA PRO A 33 -5.12 0.39 2.83
C PRO A 33 -6.37 0.02 3.64
N VAL A 34 -6.34 -1.14 4.31
CA VAL A 34 -7.46 -1.67 5.11
C VAL A 34 -8.02 -0.63 6.08
N THR A 35 -7.15 0.08 6.78
CA THR A 35 -7.54 1.12 7.75
C THR A 35 -8.38 2.25 7.12
N ALA A 36 -8.00 2.73 5.93
CA ALA A 36 -8.69 3.83 5.27
C ALA A 36 -10.05 3.36 4.73
N ASN A 37 -10.07 2.18 4.09
CA ASN A 37 -11.30 1.56 3.61
C ASN A 37 -12.29 1.31 4.77
N SER A 38 -11.80 0.83 5.92
CA SER A 38 -12.65 0.61 7.11
C SER A 38 -13.25 1.90 7.62
N ALA A 39 -12.49 2.98 7.71
CA ALA A 39 -13.02 4.27 8.15
C ALA A 39 -14.09 4.84 7.21
N ILE A 40 -13.93 4.65 5.89
CA ILE A 40 -14.91 5.08 4.88
C ILE A 40 -16.20 4.25 5.00
N LEU A 41 -16.08 2.92 5.15
CA LEU A 41 -17.24 2.03 5.32
C LEU A 41 -17.96 2.23 6.66
N VAL A 42 -17.21 2.53 7.73
CA VAL A 42 -17.76 2.98 9.01
C VAL A 42 -18.56 4.27 8.81
N GLY A 43 -17.98 5.26 8.14
CA GLY A 43 -18.68 6.51 7.81
C GLY A 43 -19.93 6.29 6.94
N TYR A 44 -19.85 5.37 5.99
CA TYR A 44 -21.00 4.98 5.17
C TYR A 44 -22.12 4.34 6.01
N SER A 45 -21.75 3.50 6.97
CA SER A 45 -22.73 2.82 7.84
C SER A 45 -23.38 3.79 8.83
N THR A 46 -22.71 4.86 9.22
CA THR A 46 -23.23 5.84 10.19
C THR A 46 -24.11 6.91 9.55
N ALA A 47 -23.72 7.47 8.40
CA ALA A 47 -24.42 8.60 7.78
C ALA A 47 -24.58 8.46 6.25
N GLY A 48 -24.52 7.23 5.74
CA GLY A 48 -24.64 6.95 4.30
C GLY A 48 -23.54 7.61 3.49
N LEU A 49 -23.87 8.06 2.27
CA LEU A 49 -22.91 8.66 1.37
C LEU A 49 -22.19 9.89 1.97
N ALA A 50 -22.91 10.71 2.75
CA ALA A 50 -22.33 11.89 3.38
C ALA A 50 -21.24 11.52 4.41
N GLY A 51 -21.46 10.46 5.19
CA GLY A 51 -20.47 9.95 6.13
C GLY A 51 -19.28 9.30 5.45
N ALA A 52 -19.47 8.63 4.31
CA ALA A 52 -18.37 8.08 3.53
C ALA A 52 -17.45 9.19 2.98
N ILE A 53 -18.05 10.27 2.44
CA ILE A 53 -17.31 11.42 1.91
C ILE A 53 -16.59 12.16 3.04
N SER A 54 -17.24 12.38 4.19
CA SER A 54 -16.61 13.06 5.31
C SER A 54 -15.44 12.26 5.89
N SER A 55 -15.56 10.94 6.03
CA SER A 55 -14.46 10.05 6.41
C SER A 55 -13.30 10.12 5.42
N ALA A 56 -13.58 10.04 4.11
CA ALA A 56 -12.55 10.13 3.09
C ALA A 56 -11.82 11.47 3.13
N LEU A 57 -12.54 12.58 3.25
CA LEU A 57 -11.97 13.91 3.38
C LEU A 57 -11.18 14.07 4.69
N GLY A 58 -11.68 13.55 5.81
CA GLY A 58 -10.98 13.59 7.09
C GLY A 58 -9.63 12.88 7.06
N ILE A 59 -9.51 11.81 6.27
CA ILE A 59 -8.26 11.08 6.06
C ILE A 59 -7.34 11.80 5.07
N LEU A 60 -7.88 12.27 3.94
CA LEU A 60 -7.08 12.81 2.84
C LEU A 60 -6.66 14.26 3.05
N LEU A 61 -7.54 15.12 3.59
CA LEU A 61 -7.29 16.55 3.71
C LEU A 61 -6.05 16.88 4.53
N PRO A 62 -5.82 16.30 5.73
CA PRO A 62 -4.64 16.63 6.53
C PRO A 62 -3.35 16.32 5.76
N ALA A 63 -3.30 15.15 5.12
CA ALA A 63 -2.14 14.74 4.33
C ALA A 63 -1.89 15.69 3.15
N ILE A 64 -2.94 16.05 2.40
CA ILE A 64 -2.84 16.99 1.27
C ILE A 64 -2.37 18.36 1.75
N ILE A 65 -2.91 18.87 2.85
CA ILE A 65 -2.53 20.17 3.42
C ILE A 65 -1.05 20.15 3.83
N PHE A 66 -0.63 19.18 4.63
CA PHE A 66 0.76 19.09 5.08
C PHE A 66 1.74 18.95 3.92
N VAL A 67 1.47 18.06 2.97
CA VAL A 67 2.33 17.86 1.80
C VAL A 67 2.42 19.13 0.97
N THR A 68 1.30 19.82 0.74
CA THR A 68 1.29 21.07 -0.06
C THR A 68 2.04 22.19 0.63
N VAL A 69 1.86 22.38 1.94
CA VAL A 69 2.56 23.39 2.73
C VAL A 69 4.06 23.13 2.73
N ILE A 70 4.47 21.89 2.99
CA ILE A 70 5.88 21.51 2.98
C ILE A 70 6.47 21.68 1.56
N ALA A 71 5.79 21.17 0.53
CA ALA A 71 6.27 21.25 -0.85
C ALA A 71 6.43 22.70 -1.31
N THR A 72 5.48 23.59 -1.01
CA THR A 72 5.57 25.01 -1.37
C THR A 72 6.71 25.72 -0.63
N PHE A 73 6.93 25.41 0.65
CA PHE A 73 8.06 25.93 1.42
C PHE A 73 9.41 25.47 0.83
N PHE A 74 9.57 24.18 0.57
CA PHE A 74 10.79 23.62 -0.01
C PHE A 74 11.03 24.07 -1.45
N SER A 75 9.98 24.26 -2.25
CA SER A 75 10.11 24.77 -3.62
C SER A 75 10.72 26.17 -3.66
N LYS A 76 10.43 27.03 -2.67
CA LYS A 76 11.05 28.36 -2.56
C LYS A 76 12.55 28.28 -2.26
N LEU A 77 12.94 27.29 -1.44
CA LEU A 77 14.31 27.07 -1.01
C LEU A 77 15.14 26.23 -2.00
N ASN A 78 14.54 25.71 -3.07
CA ASN A 78 15.20 24.84 -4.06
C ASN A 78 16.40 25.49 -4.77
N HIS A 79 16.52 26.82 -4.71
CA HIS A 79 17.68 27.55 -5.25
C HIS A 79 18.99 27.25 -4.50
N TYR A 80 18.95 26.74 -3.27
CA TYR A 80 20.15 26.42 -2.52
C TYR A 80 20.69 25.03 -2.90
N PRO A 81 21.99 24.91 -3.25
CA PRO A 81 22.59 23.65 -3.71
C PRO A 81 22.56 22.54 -2.65
N VAL A 82 22.54 22.91 -1.37
CA VAL A 82 22.38 21.97 -0.24
C VAL A 82 21.05 21.23 -0.33
N ILE A 83 19.96 21.92 -0.63
CA ILE A 83 18.61 21.34 -0.67
C ILE A 83 18.47 20.40 -1.87
N GLN A 84 19.00 20.80 -3.02
CA GLN A 84 19.05 19.91 -4.20
C GLN A 84 19.85 18.63 -3.92
N SER A 85 20.98 18.75 -3.21
CA SER A 85 21.80 17.60 -2.81
C SER A 85 21.06 16.67 -1.85
N MET A 86 20.27 17.22 -0.92
CA MET A 86 19.41 16.43 -0.03
C MET A 86 18.36 15.64 -0.81
N PHE A 87 17.66 16.28 -1.77
CA PHE A 87 16.68 15.59 -2.62
C PHE A 87 17.33 14.51 -3.51
N TYR A 88 18.55 14.77 -3.99
CA TYR A 88 19.32 13.77 -4.73
C TYR A 88 19.64 12.55 -3.85
N GLY A 89 20.02 12.77 -2.58
CA GLY A 89 20.23 11.70 -1.60
C GLY A 89 18.95 10.96 -1.19
N LEU A 90 17.78 11.63 -1.23
CA LEU A 90 16.50 11.02 -0.85
C LEU A 90 16.06 9.92 -1.82
N ARG A 91 16.34 10.08 -3.13
CA ARG A 91 16.00 9.07 -4.16
C ARG A 91 16.55 7.67 -3.84
N PRO A 92 17.87 7.47 -3.64
CA PRO A 92 18.42 6.15 -3.31
C PRO A 92 17.95 5.63 -1.95
N ILE A 93 17.64 6.51 -0.98
CA ILE A 93 17.09 6.11 0.32
C ILE A 93 15.72 5.46 0.14
N VAL A 94 14.80 6.11 -0.60
CA VAL A 94 13.45 5.59 -0.84
C VAL A 94 13.51 4.29 -1.65
N THR A 95 14.36 4.20 -2.67
CA THR A 95 14.51 2.94 -3.43
C THR A 95 15.05 1.81 -2.55
N SER A 96 16.00 2.10 -1.66
CA SER A 96 16.55 1.10 -0.73
C SER A 96 15.50 0.64 0.28
N LEU A 97 14.65 1.56 0.76
CA LEU A 97 13.56 1.23 1.67
C LEU A 97 12.53 0.30 1.02
N ILE A 98 12.13 0.58 -0.23
CA ILE A 98 11.21 -0.28 -0.99
C ILE A 98 11.84 -1.65 -1.23
N LEU A 99 13.12 -1.69 -1.62
CA LEU A 99 13.85 -2.94 -1.84
C LEU A 99 13.96 -3.76 -0.54
N PHE A 100 14.25 -3.11 0.58
CA PHE A 100 14.29 -3.74 1.89
C PHE A 100 12.94 -4.34 2.27
N ALA A 101 11.84 -3.60 2.09
CA ALA A 101 10.50 -4.11 2.36
C ALA A 101 10.17 -5.34 1.50
N ALA A 102 10.53 -5.32 0.21
CA ALA A 102 10.34 -6.46 -0.68
C ALA A 102 11.13 -7.69 -0.24
N ILE A 103 12.41 -7.54 0.13
CA ILE A 103 13.25 -8.62 0.63
C ILE A 103 12.72 -9.15 1.97
N SER A 104 12.34 -8.27 2.88
CA SER A 104 11.78 -8.62 4.19
C SER A 104 10.51 -9.47 4.04
N LEU A 105 9.61 -9.09 3.14
CA LEU A 105 8.43 -9.88 2.81
C LEU A 105 8.77 -11.24 2.20
N ALA A 106 9.75 -11.30 1.30
CA ALA A 106 10.20 -12.55 0.69
C ALA A 106 10.77 -13.54 1.73
N LEU A 107 11.57 -13.02 2.67
CA LEU A 107 12.13 -13.81 3.78
C LEU A 107 11.06 -14.26 4.77
N SER A 108 10.15 -13.36 5.17
CA SER A 108 9.06 -13.67 6.10
C SER A 108 8.13 -14.78 5.56
N ASN A 109 7.90 -14.80 4.25
CA ASN A 109 7.09 -15.82 3.60
C ASN A 109 7.89 -17.07 3.20
N HIS A 110 9.13 -17.23 3.66
CA HIS A 110 10.01 -18.36 3.35
C HIS A 110 10.20 -18.61 1.83
N MET A 111 10.04 -17.58 1.00
CA MET A 111 10.16 -17.69 -0.46
C MET A 111 11.62 -17.94 -0.90
N ILE A 112 12.58 -17.59 -0.04
CA ILE A 112 14.02 -17.78 -0.25
C ILE A 112 14.50 -18.86 0.74
N ALA A 113 14.21 -20.11 0.43
CA ALA A 113 14.76 -21.26 1.17
C ALA A 113 16.07 -21.73 0.53
N PRO A 114 17.06 -22.20 1.33
CA PRO A 114 18.33 -22.75 0.81
C PRO A 114 18.15 -24.08 0.07
N ASN A 115 16.95 -24.67 0.12
CA ASN A 115 16.63 -25.89 -0.61
C ASN A 115 16.34 -25.55 -2.08
N PHE A 116 17.15 -26.12 -2.98
CA PHE A 116 16.91 -26.13 -4.42
C PHE A 116 15.68 -26.99 -4.75
N SER A 117 14.50 -26.45 -4.48
CA SER A 117 13.22 -27.01 -4.92
C SER A 117 12.83 -26.38 -6.26
N TRP A 118 12.13 -27.16 -7.09
CA TRP A 118 11.52 -26.67 -8.34
C TRP A 118 10.68 -25.40 -8.11
N HIS A 119 10.04 -25.30 -6.94
CA HIS A 119 9.25 -24.15 -6.51
C HIS A 119 10.06 -22.86 -6.36
N THR A 120 11.30 -22.94 -5.87
CA THR A 120 12.18 -21.76 -5.72
C THR A 120 12.63 -21.25 -7.09
N ILE A 121 12.90 -22.18 -8.02
CA ILE A 121 13.32 -21.87 -9.40
C ILE A 121 12.18 -21.20 -10.16
N SER A 122 10.95 -21.70 -10.06
CA SER A 122 9.79 -21.08 -10.71
C SER A 122 9.46 -19.70 -10.15
N LEU A 123 9.56 -19.47 -8.82
CA LEU A 123 9.41 -18.12 -8.23
C LEU A 123 10.45 -17.15 -8.80
N LEU A 124 11.72 -17.56 -8.84
CA LEU A 124 12.82 -16.72 -9.31
C LEU A 124 12.70 -16.42 -10.82
N LEU A 125 12.20 -17.37 -11.61
CA LEU A 125 11.87 -17.16 -13.02
C LEU A 125 10.73 -16.17 -13.22
N VAL A 126 9.62 -16.29 -12.48
CA VAL A 126 8.50 -15.35 -12.57
C VAL A 126 8.95 -13.95 -12.16
N PHE A 127 9.76 -13.82 -11.10
CA PHE A 127 10.33 -12.55 -10.68
C PHE A 127 11.28 -11.97 -11.75
N GLY A 128 12.20 -12.77 -12.30
CA GLY A 128 13.12 -12.32 -13.33
C GLY A 128 12.42 -11.90 -14.63
N LEU A 129 11.44 -12.68 -15.09
CA LEU A 129 10.65 -12.38 -16.29
C LEU A 129 9.78 -11.14 -16.11
N SER A 130 9.14 -10.98 -14.95
CA SER A 130 8.35 -9.78 -14.65
C SER A 130 9.24 -8.53 -14.61
N LEU A 131 10.39 -8.58 -13.93
CA LEU A 131 11.34 -7.48 -13.89
C LEU A 131 11.88 -7.14 -15.29
N PHE A 132 12.17 -8.15 -16.11
CA PHE A 132 12.59 -7.97 -17.50
C PHE A 132 11.49 -7.32 -18.36
N ALA A 133 10.23 -7.72 -18.19
CA ALA A 133 9.10 -7.13 -18.88
C ALA A 133 8.91 -5.64 -18.52
N LEU A 134 9.09 -5.27 -17.25
CA LEU A 134 9.04 -3.86 -16.83
C LEU A 134 10.22 -3.06 -17.37
N MET A 135 11.44 -3.56 -17.23
CA MET A 135 12.65 -2.79 -17.56
C MET A 135 12.90 -2.68 -19.06
N LYS A 136 12.76 -3.79 -19.79
CA LYS A 136 13.16 -3.85 -21.21
C LYS A 136 11.99 -3.71 -22.16
N LEU A 137 10.84 -4.31 -21.86
CA LEU A 137 9.66 -4.25 -22.73
C LEU A 137 8.75 -3.04 -22.43
N ARG A 138 9.00 -2.31 -21.32
CA ARG A 138 8.21 -1.14 -20.88
C ARG A 138 6.71 -1.41 -20.82
N TRP A 139 6.34 -2.62 -20.42
CA TRP A 139 4.93 -2.97 -20.26
C TRP A 139 4.28 -2.19 -19.12
N HIS A 140 3.00 -1.90 -19.26
CA HIS A 140 2.23 -1.28 -18.19
C HIS A 140 2.22 -2.23 -16.96
N PRO A 141 2.54 -1.76 -15.75
CA PRO A 141 2.66 -2.60 -14.55
C PRO A 141 1.42 -3.48 -14.29
N VAL A 142 0.22 -2.97 -14.62
CA VAL A 142 -1.04 -3.72 -14.47
C VAL A 142 -1.02 -5.04 -15.26
N TYR A 143 -0.52 -5.06 -16.50
CA TYR A 143 -0.46 -6.29 -17.28
C TYR A 143 0.51 -7.29 -16.66
N VAL A 144 1.63 -6.81 -16.13
CA VAL A 144 2.63 -7.67 -15.50
C VAL A 144 2.09 -8.30 -14.23
N ILE A 145 1.35 -7.54 -13.41
CA ILE A 145 0.71 -8.04 -12.20
C ILE A 145 -0.33 -9.12 -12.54
N ILE A 146 -1.17 -8.89 -13.55
CA ILE A 146 -2.21 -9.86 -13.93
C ILE A 146 -1.57 -11.14 -14.48
N LEU A 147 -0.59 -11.03 -15.37
CA LEU A 147 0.08 -12.19 -15.97
C LEU A 147 0.89 -12.98 -14.95
N SER A 148 1.65 -12.32 -14.07
CA SER A 148 2.41 -13.02 -13.03
C SER A 148 1.48 -13.71 -12.04
N GLY A 149 0.35 -13.10 -11.70
CA GLY A 149 -0.70 -13.71 -10.87
C GLY A 149 -1.29 -14.96 -11.52
N LEU A 150 -1.66 -14.90 -12.80
CA LEU A 150 -2.21 -16.06 -13.54
C LEU A 150 -1.20 -17.20 -13.63
N VAL A 151 0.06 -16.90 -13.94
CA VAL A 151 1.14 -17.90 -13.98
C VAL A 151 1.36 -18.50 -12.60
N GLY A 152 1.29 -17.69 -11.54
CA GLY A 152 1.36 -18.16 -10.16
C GLY A 152 0.23 -19.13 -9.80
N VAL A 153 -1.02 -18.83 -10.18
CA VAL A 153 -2.13 -19.74 -9.92
C VAL A 153 -1.92 -21.07 -10.66
N VAL A 154 -1.51 -21.07 -11.93
CA VAL A 154 -1.33 -22.30 -12.71
C VAL A 154 -0.17 -23.17 -12.20
N LEU A 155 0.91 -22.56 -11.69
CA LEU A 155 2.08 -23.30 -11.23
C LEU A 155 1.97 -23.80 -9.79
N TYR A 156 1.11 -23.18 -8.97
CA TYR A 156 0.99 -23.46 -7.53
C TYR A 156 -0.42 -23.89 -7.09
N SER A 157 -1.38 -24.04 -8.01
CA SER A 157 -2.65 -24.75 -7.78
C SER A 157 -2.44 -26.26 -7.78
#